data_AF-A0A938K6T5-F1
#
_entry.id   AF-A0A938K6T5-F1
#
_cell.length_a   1.000
_cell.length_b   1.000
_cell.length_c   1.000
_cell.angle_alpha   90.00
_cell.angle_beta   90.00
_cell.angle_gamma   90.00
#
_symmetry.space_group_name_H-M   'P 1'
#
loop_
_entity.id
_entity.type
_entity.pdbx_description
1 polymer ?
#
loop_
_entity_poly.entity_id
_entity_poly.type
_entity_poly.pdbx_seq_one_letter_code
_entity_poly.pdbx_strand_id
1 'polypeptide(L)'
;FDLDDHEVRNLQAINGFEQLFTQDLPKSHKFDLIVMSHSLEHLSNPIEVLGDLADLLTADGVLAIAVPDCVADPFKLLIADHCLHFSCESLEKLLTTAGFQVVHIESNSESRELWAVCRFSHATKESSFKRFSNEWLPESIDWLGQVREHARSVTTRKPFGIFGTSINGVWLYGELETHVDFFVDEDPARVDQKVFGRQVFTPQSVPPRASVYLPFPEPIARKIAIKLSHIDANWIIPPAFL
;
A
#
# COMPACT_ATOMS: atom_id res chain seq x y z
N PHE A 1 13.96 5.06 -4.21
CA PHE A 1 13.55 6.33 -3.58
C PHE A 1 13.96 7.45 -4.52
N ASP A 2 13.06 7.80 -5.43
CA ASP A 2 13.25 8.89 -6.40
C ASP A 2 12.98 10.22 -5.71
N LEU A 3 13.95 10.70 -4.93
CA LEU A 3 14.02 12.09 -4.52
C LEU A 3 15.19 12.70 -5.28
N ASP A 4 14.97 12.97 -6.57
CA ASP A 4 15.84 13.82 -7.36
C ASP A 4 15.15 15.18 -7.60
N ASP A 5 15.90 16.15 -8.13
CA ASP A 5 15.38 17.51 -8.35
C ASP A 5 14.33 17.58 -9.48
N HIS A 6 13.98 16.45 -10.13
CA HIS A 6 13.11 16.41 -11.30
C HIS A 6 11.71 16.97 -11.00
N GLU A 7 11.19 16.67 -9.82
CA GLU A 7 9.83 17.05 -9.42
C GLU A 7 9.76 18.41 -8.70
N VAL A 8 10.89 19.04 -8.38
CA VAL A 8 10.92 20.31 -7.62
C VAL A 8 10.11 21.41 -8.32
N ARG A 9 10.14 21.46 -9.66
CA ARG A 9 9.33 22.42 -10.43
C ARG A 9 7.83 22.18 -10.25
N ASN A 10 7.41 20.92 -10.20
CA ASN A 10 6.02 20.55 -10.01
C ASN A 10 5.57 20.89 -8.58
N LEU A 11 6.42 20.65 -7.58
CA LEU A 11 6.17 21.06 -6.20
C LEU A 11 6.06 22.59 -6.06
N GLN A 12 6.97 23.35 -6.68
CA GLN A 12 6.94 24.81 -6.69
C GLN A 12 5.70 25.40 -7.37
N ALA A 13 5.04 24.65 -8.25
CA ALA A 13 3.80 25.08 -8.90
C ALA A 13 2.56 24.92 -8.00
N ILE A 14 2.67 24.19 -6.88
CA ILE A 14 1.56 24.03 -5.93
C ILE A 14 1.33 25.36 -5.21
N ASN A 15 0.08 25.84 -5.24
CA ASN A 15 -0.29 27.06 -4.54
C ASN A 15 -0.06 26.91 -3.04
N GLY A 16 0.72 27.84 -2.46
CA GLY A 16 1.10 27.78 -1.04
C GLY A 16 2.30 26.87 -0.74
N PHE A 17 2.99 26.34 -1.76
CA PHE A 17 4.28 25.70 -1.53
C PHE A 17 5.31 26.73 -1.10
N GLU A 18 5.85 26.57 0.11
CA GLU A 18 6.89 27.44 0.62
C GLU A 18 8.28 26.83 0.43
N GLN A 19 8.44 25.56 0.79
CA GLN A 19 9.75 24.93 0.86
C GLN A 19 9.67 23.39 0.78
N LEU A 20 10.68 22.78 0.14
CA LEU A 20 10.99 21.36 0.23
C LEU A 20 12.11 21.15 1.25
N PHE A 21 11.92 20.19 2.17
CA PHE A 21 12.94 19.76 3.11
C PHE A 21 13.44 18.37 2.70
N THR A 22 14.73 18.25 2.42
CA THR A 22 15.41 16.98 2.10
C THR A 22 16.42 16.56 3.19
N GLN A 23 16.43 17.29 4.31
CA GLN A 23 17.34 17.15 5.44
C GLN A 23 16.53 17.05 6.75
N ASP A 24 17.21 17.17 7.90
CA ASP A 24 16.59 17.18 9.23
C ASP A 24 15.38 18.14 9.32
N LEU A 25 14.42 17.74 10.15
CA LEU A 25 13.21 18.49 10.43
C LEU A 25 13.50 19.91 10.95
N PRO A 26 12.70 20.92 10.56
CA PRO A 26 12.96 22.32 10.92
C PRO A 26 12.64 22.61 12.38
N LYS A 27 13.65 22.83 13.24
CA LYS A 27 13.46 22.97 14.69
C LYS A 27 12.69 24.20 15.19
N SER A 28 12.47 25.22 14.36
CA SER A 28 11.85 26.49 14.77
C SER A 28 10.46 26.74 14.19
N HIS A 29 9.98 25.87 13.31
CA HIS A 29 8.67 26.06 12.67
C HIS A 29 7.58 25.41 13.51
N LYS A 30 6.38 25.99 13.42
CA LYS A 30 5.18 25.45 14.06
C LYS A 30 4.08 25.33 13.04
N PHE A 31 3.42 24.17 13.02
CA PHE A 31 2.38 23.84 12.06
C PHE A 31 1.06 23.55 12.77
N ASP A 32 -0.03 24.07 12.19
CA ASP A 32 -1.38 23.73 12.63
C ASP A 32 -1.81 22.34 12.12
N LEU A 33 -1.18 21.86 11.05
CA LEU A 33 -1.41 20.55 10.46
C LEU A 33 -0.10 19.97 9.95
N ILE A 34 0.20 18.74 10.37
CA ILE A 34 1.21 17.88 9.76
C ILE A 34 0.49 16.68 9.16
N VAL A 35 0.84 16.33 7.92
CA VAL A 35 0.29 15.16 7.22
C VAL A 35 1.40 14.18 6.91
N MET A 36 1.23 12.93 7.32
CA MET A 36 2.06 11.80 6.89
C MET A 36 1.24 10.95 5.95
N SER A 37 1.69 10.80 4.70
CA SER A 37 1.06 9.91 3.73
C SER A 37 2.07 8.87 3.29
N HIS A 38 1.76 7.59 3.51
CA HIS A 38 2.59 6.43 3.14
C HIS A 38 4.08 6.60 3.49
N SER A 39 4.35 6.97 4.74
CA SER A 39 5.70 7.28 5.24
C SER A 39 5.97 6.69 6.63
N LEU A 40 4.96 6.62 7.49
CA LEU A 40 5.10 6.08 8.84
C LEU A 40 5.53 4.61 8.83
N GLU A 41 5.02 3.81 7.90
CA GLU A 41 5.31 2.39 7.73
C GLU A 41 6.78 2.08 7.39
N HIS A 42 7.50 3.06 6.84
CA HIS A 42 8.91 2.92 6.49
C HIS A 42 9.86 3.28 7.64
N LEU A 43 9.35 3.78 8.77
CA LEU A 43 10.18 4.26 9.87
C LEU A 43 10.62 3.11 10.78
N SER A 44 11.93 3.02 11.04
CA SER A 44 12.49 2.09 12.02
C SER A 44 12.31 2.55 13.47
N ASN A 45 12.23 3.86 13.70
CA ASN A 45 12.09 4.48 15.03
C ASN A 45 10.84 5.38 15.08
N PRO A 46 9.63 4.86 14.85
CA PRO A 46 8.43 5.68 14.65
C PRO A 46 8.07 6.54 15.87
N ILE A 47 8.31 6.06 17.10
CA ILE A 47 7.97 6.79 18.33
C ILE A 47 8.80 8.07 18.46
N GLU A 48 10.11 7.99 18.15
CA GLU A 48 11.02 9.13 18.21
C GLU A 48 10.62 10.19 17.18
N VAL A 49 10.40 9.77 15.93
CA VAL A 49 9.98 10.68 14.85
C VAL A 49 8.62 11.32 15.14
N LEU A 50 7.66 10.56 15.69
CA LEU A 50 6.37 11.11 16.11
C LEU A 50 6.54 12.15 17.23
N GLY A 51 7.49 11.96 18.14
CA GLY A 51 7.88 12.95 19.14
C GLY A 51 8.44 14.23 18.52
N ASP A 52 9.34 14.12 17.56
CA ASP A 52 9.87 15.27 16.83
C ASP A 52 8.76 16.02 16.08
N LEU A 53 7.80 15.31 15.47
CA LEU A 53 6.64 15.94 14.83
C LEU A 53 5.73 16.64 15.83
N ALA A 54 5.53 16.07 17.04
CA ALA A 54 4.79 16.74 18.10
C ALA A 54 5.44 18.07 18.49
N ASP A 55 6.77 18.12 18.56
CA ASP A 55 7.54 19.34 18.81
C ASP A 55 7.43 20.37 17.68
N LEU A 56 6.92 20.01 16.50
CA LEU A 56 6.62 20.93 15.40
C LEU A 56 5.15 21.35 15.34
N LEU A 57 4.27 20.77 16.14
CA LEU A 57 2.87 21.19 16.19
C LEU A 57 2.68 22.45 17.04
N THR A 58 1.72 23.29 16.63
CA THR A 58 1.12 24.30 17.53
C THR A 58 0.35 23.61 18.65
N ALA A 59 -0.03 24.35 19.69
CA ALA A 59 -0.78 23.79 20.83
C ALA A 59 -2.12 23.15 20.41
N ASP A 60 -2.76 23.69 19.37
CA ASP A 60 -4.02 23.20 18.80
C ASP A 60 -3.80 22.36 17.52
N GLY A 61 -2.54 22.12 17.17
CA GLY A 61 -2.11 21.47 15.94
C GLY A 61 -2.55 20.01 15.85
N VAL A 62 -2.70 19.53 14.62
CA VAL A 62 -3.19 18.19 14.30
C VAL A 62 -2.15 17.42 13.49
N LEU A 63 -2.01 16.14 13.81
CA LEU A 63 -1.29 15.17 12.98
C LEU A 63 -2.31 14.28 12.27
N ALA A 64 -2.29 14.27 10.93
CA ALA A 64 -3.06 13.36 10.10
C ALA A 64 -2.14 12.31 9.47
N ILE A 65 -2.54 11.05 9.50
CA ILE A 65 -1.72 9.92 9.03
C ILE A 65 -2.56 9.05 8.12
N ALA A 66 -2.02 8.74 6.94
CA ALA A 66 -2.53 7.74 6.02
C ALA A 66 -1.46 6.64 5.84
N VAL A 67 -1.82 5.40 6.18
CA VAL A 67 -0.97 4.21 6.03
C VAL A 67 -1.76 3.05 5.41
N PRO A 68 -1.12 2.04 4.81
CA PRO A 68 -1.80 0.86 4.31
C PRO A 68 -2.57 0.10 5.40
N ASP A 69 -3.80 -0.32 5.09
CA ASP A 69 -4.55 -1.26 5.91
C ASP A 69 -4.15 -2.69 5.56
N CYS A 70 -3.30 -3.29 6.40
CA CYS A 70 -2.79 -4.65 6.18
C CYS A 70 -3.83 -5.73 6.53
N VAL A 71 -4.89 -5.37 7.26
CA VAL A 71 -6.02 -6.27 7.53
C VAL A 71 -6.90 -6.37 6.30
N ALA A 72 -7.19 -5.24 5.66
CA ALA A 72 -8.05 -5.21 4.47
C ALA A 72 -7.35 -5.67 3.19
N ASP A 73 -6.02 -5.57 3.11
CA ASP A 73 -5.23 -5.96 1.94
C ASP A 73 -3.96 -6.72 2.34
N PRO A 74 -4.02 -8.07 2.43
CA PRO A 74 -2.87 -8.91 2.77
C PRO A 74 -1.65 -8.72 1.88
N PHE A 75 -1.81 -8.25 0.63
CA PHE A 75 -0.67 -7.99 -0.25
C PHE A 75 0.27 -6.90 0.30
N LYS A 76 -0.22 -6.03 1.20
CA LYS A 76 0.60 -5.00 1.83
C LYS A 76 1.68 -5.57 2.75
N LEU A 77 1.54 -6.81 3.22
CA LEU A 77 2.56 -7.53 3.98
C LEU A 77 3.80 -7.89 3.14
N LEU A 78 3.70 -7.82 1.81
CA LEU A 78 4.76 -8.24 0.88
C LEU A 78 5.69 -7.08 0.49
N ILE A 79 5.43 -5.88 1.01
CA ILE A 79 6.17 -4.68 0.63
C ILE A 79 7.47 -4.64 1.44
N ALA A 80 8.58 -4.89 0.75
CA ALA A 80 9.86 -5.17 1.39
C ALA A 80 10.42 -4.02 2.23
N ASP A 81 10.14 -2.77 1.86
CA ASP A 81 10.61 -1.58 2.56
C ASP A 81 9.64 -1.08 3.64
N HIS A 82 8.52 -1.79 3.89
CA HIS A 82 7.66 -1.53 5.05
C HIS A 82 8.25 -2.18 6.30
N CYS A 83 8.72 -1.34 7.23
CA CYS A 83 9.20 -1.77 8.54
C CYS A 83 8.04 -2.11 9.49
N LEU A 84 6.87 -1.49 9.27
CA LEU A 84 5.68 -1.61 10.12
C LEU A 84 4.46 -1.95 9.26
N HIS A 85 3.56 -2.75 9.83
CA HIS A 85 2.32 -3.17 9.19
C HIS A 85 1.17 -2.89 10.15
N PHE A 86 0.16 -2.16 9.67
CA PHE A 86 -0.86 -1.58 10.53
C PHE A 86 -2.23 -2.22 10.35
N SER A 87 -2.87 -2.40 11.51
CA SER A 87 -4.32 -2.45 11.72
C SER A 87 -4.73 -1.16 12.46
N CYS A 88 -6.03 -0.87 12.55
CA CYS A 88 -6.52 0.25 13.36
C CYS A 88 -5.95 0.22 14.79
N GLU A 89 -5.98 -0.94 15.43
CA GLU A 89 -5.57 -1.11 16.82
C GLU A 89 -4.06 -0.92 17.02
N SER A 90 -3.24 -1.45 16.10
CA SER A 90 -1.78 -1.30 16.19
C SER A 90 -1.32 0.12 15.87
N LEU A 91 -2.00 0.82 14.94
CA LEU A 91 -1.76 2.23 14.67
C LEU A 91 -2.17 3.10 15.86
N GLU A 92 -3.36 2.92 16.41
CA GLU A 92 -3.81 3.63 17.61
C GLU A 92 -2.86 3.41 18.80
N LYS A 93 -2.40 2.16 18.98
CA LYS A 93 -1.42 1.84 20.02
C LYS A 93 -0.10 2.59 19.83
N LEU A 94 0.45 2.60 18.61
CA LEU A 94 1.69 3.32 18.31
C LEU A 94 1.54 4.81 18.64
N LEU A 95 0.44 5.41 18.18
CA LEU A 95 0.18 6.84 18.36
C LEU A 95 -0.01 7.22 19.82
N THR A 96 -0.80 6.45 20.56
CA THR A 96 -0.99 6.67 22.01
C THR A 96 0.30 6.46 22.80
N THR A 97 1.14 5.50 22.39
CA THR A 97 2.48 5.29 22.99
C THR A 97 3.40 6.48 22.71
N ALA A 98 3.28 7.11 21.55
CA ALA A 98 4.02 8.32 21.17
C ALA A 98 3.46 9.62 21.78
N GLY A 99 2.48 9.55 22.70
CA GLY A 99 1.92 10.73 23.38
C GLY A 99 0.83 11.46 22.58
N PHE A 100 0.25 10.82 21.56
CA PHE A 100 -0.88 11.37 20.85
C PHE A 100 -2.22 10.87 21.41
N GLN A 101 -3.21 11.76 21.43
CA GLN A 101 -4.60 11.39 21.53
C GLN A 101 -5.15 11.20 20.12
N VAL A 102 -5.60 9.98 19.80
CA VAL A 102 -6.33 9.70 18.55
C VAL A 102 -7.74 10.28 18.68
N VAL A 103 -8.06 11.25 17.84
CA VAL A 103 -9.38 11.90 17.78
C VAL A 103 -10.32 11.11 16.87
N HIS A 104 -9.78 10.59 15.78
CA HIS A 104 -10.50 9.75 14.81
C HIS A 104 -9.53 8.72 14.23
N ILE A 105 -10.01 7.50 14.02
CA ILE A 105 -9.31 6.48 13.25
C ILE A 105 -10.33 5.67 12.46
N GLU A 106 -10.05 5.44 11.19
CA GLU A 106 -10.90 4.66 10.31
C GLU A 106 -10.10 3.81 9.34
N SER A 107 -10.70 2.69 8.95
CA SER A 107 -10.29 1.92 7.79
C SER A 107 -11.22 2.27 6.64
N ASN A 108 -10.64 2.61 5.49
CA ASN A 108 -11.38 2.81 4.26
C ASN A 108 -11.21 1.58 3.38
N SER A 109 -12.27 0.77 3.27
CA SER A 109 -12.26 -0.45 2.45
C SER A 109 -12.07 -0.21 0.95
N GLU A 110 -12.37 0.99 0.43
CA GLU A 110 -12.18 1.31 -0.99
C GLU A 110 -10.73 1.68 -1.29
N SER A 111 -10.12 2.54 -0.46
CA SER A 111 -8.71 2.92 -0.64
C SER A 111 -7.75 1.86 -0.06
N ARG A 112 -8.21 1.02 0.87
CA ARG A 112 -7.42 0.05 1.66
C ARG A 112 -6.34 0.75 2.47
N GLU A 113 -6.71 1.88 3.04
CA GLU A 113 -5.86 2.72 3.87
C GLU A 113 -6.52 2.95 5.22
N LEU A 114 -5.69 3.06 6.24
CA LEU A 114 -6.06 3.58 7.54
C LEU A 114 -5.80 5.08 7.57
N TRP A 115 -6.79 5.82 8.04
CA TRP A 115 -6.68 7.25 8.30
C TRP A 115 -6.80 7.51 9.80
N ALA A 116 -5.82 8.21 10.37
CA ALA A 116 -5.84 8.63 11.76
C ALA A 116 -5.67 10.15 11.87
N VAL A 117 -6.47 10.77 12.72
CA VAL A 117 -6.37 12.20 13.06
C VAL A 117 -6.11 12.30 14.55
N CYS A 118 -5.01 12.97 14.90
CA CYS A 118 -4.48 12.96 16.26
C CYS A 118 -4.14 14.36 16.73
N ARG A 119 -4.22 14.57 18.04
CA ARG A 119 -3.68 15.75 18.72
C ARG A 119 -2.62 15.33 19.71
N PHE A 120 -1.60 16.16 19.87
CA PHE A 120 -0.62 15.89 20.91
C PHE A 120 -1.24 16.10 22.28
N SER A 121 -1.06 15.12 23.16
CA SER A 121 -1.61 15.11 24.50
C SER A 121 -0.48 14.56 25.37
N HIS A 122 0.29 15.45 26.01
CA HIS A 122 1.39 15.10 26.93
C HIS A 122 1.07 13.99 27.95
N ALA A 123 -0.19 13.62 28.15
CA ALA A 123 -0.59 12.41 28.83
C ALA A 123 -0.21 11.14 28.03
N THR A 124 0.90 10.52 28.41
CA THR A 124 1.09 9.08 28.20
C THR A 124 0.06 8.35 29.06
N LYS A 125 -1.06 7.92 28.48
CA LYS A 125 -1.92 6.97 29.19
C LYS A 125 -1.14 5.68 29.32
N GLU A 126 -1.02 5.14 30.53
CA GLU A 126 -0.71 3.72 30.70
C GLU A 126 -1.75 2.95 29.89
N SER A 127 -1.34 2.43 28.73
CA SER A 127 -2.18 1.58 27.91
C SER A 127 -2.51 0.36 28.77
N SER A 128 -3.72 0.29 29.30
CA SER A 128 -4.26 -0.95 29.86
C SER A 128 -4.03 -2.03 28.81
N PHE A 129 -3.20 -3.03 29.11
CA PHE A 129 -2.84 -4.10 28.19
C PHE A 129 -4.12 -4.86 27.78
N LYS A 130 -4.80 -4.39 26.73
CA LYS A 130 -5.70 -5.23 25.98
C LYS A 130 -4.83 -6.06 25.04
N ARG A 131 -4.92 -7.38 25.17
CA ARG A 131 -4.32 -8.28 24.21
C ARG A 131 -5.03 -8.05 22.88
N PHE A 132 -4.33 -7.44 21.92
CA PHE A 132 -4.85 -7.24 20.58
C PHE A 132 -4.96 -8.59 19.88
N SER A 133 -6.00 -8.76 19.07
CA SER A 133 -6.07 -9.92 18.18
C SER A 133 -5.15 -9.67 16.99
N ASN A 134 -4.21 -10.59 16.80
CA ASN A 134 -3.40 -10.66 15.57
C ASN A 134 -3.88 -11.84 14.71
N GLU A 135 -5.12 -12.31 14.88
CA GLU A 135 -5.68 -13.46 14.16
C GLU A 135 -5.70 -13.24 12.64
N TRP A 136 -5.88 -11.98 12.22
CA TRP A 136 -5.84 -11.59 10.81
C TRP A 136 -4.49 -11.89 10.13
N LEU A 137 -3.38 -11.92 10.88
CA LEU A 137 -2.04 -12.09 10.30
C LEU A 137 -1.80 -13.54 9.81
N PRO A 138 -1.98 -14.59 10.64
CA PRO A 138 -1.97 -15.96 10.14
C PRO A 138 -2.96 -16.19 8.99
N GLU A 139 -4.18 -15.65 9.09
CA GLU A 139 -5.20 -15.77 8.03
C GLU A 139 -4.75 -15.12 6.71
N SER A 140 -4.11 -13.95 6.80
CA SER A 140 -3.52 -13.23 5.66
C SER A 140 -2.40 -14.04 5.00
N ILE A 141 -1.51 -14.63 5.80
CA ILE A 141 -0.39 -15.46 5.31
C ILE A 141 -0.94 -16.72 4.63
N ASP A 142 -1.89 -17.40 5.27
CA ASP A 142 -2.54 -18.59 4.71
C ASP A 142 -3.24 -18.27 3.40
N TRP A 143 -3.94 -17.14 3.33
CA TRP A 143 -4.60 -16.68 2.11
C TRP A 143 -3.61 -16.35 0.98
N LEU A 144 -2.50 -15.67 1.28
CA LEU A 144 -1.43 -15.45 0.28
C LEU A 144 -0.87 -16.78 -0.24
N GLY A 145 -0.75 -17.78 0.64
CA GLY A 145 -0.43 -19.16 0.26
C GLY A 145 -1.46 -19.76 -0.71
N GLN A 146 -2.76 -19.59 -0.44
CA GLN A 146 -3.83 -20.05 -1.33
C GLN A 146 -3.82 -19.34 -2.68
N VAL A 147 -3.56 -18.03 -2.72
CA VAL A 147 -3.40 -17.26 -3.96
C VAL A 147 -2.26 -17.83 -4.80
N ARG A 148 -1.11 -18.11 -4.19
CA ARG A 148 0.03 -18.73 -4.85
C ARG A 148 -0.32 -20.10 -5.45
N GLU A 149 -0.90 -21.00 -4.65
CA GLU A 149 -1.25 -22.34 -5.12
C GLU A 149 -2.32 -22.31 -6.22
N HIS A 150 -3.32 -21.44 -6.08
CA HIS A 150 -4.33 -21.24 -7.11
C HIS A 150 -3.70 -20.76 -8.41
N ALA A 151 -2.85 -19.72 -8.36
CA ALA A 151 -2.15 -19.20 -9.52
C ALA A 151 -1.29 -20.26 -10.20
N ARG A 152 -0.55 -21.09 -9.44
CA ARG A 152 0.22 -22.21 -9.97
C ARG A 152 -0.64 -23.21 -10.74
N SER A 153 -1.80 -23.56 -10.18
CA SER A 153 -2.71 -24.56 -10.78
C SER A 153 -3.26 -24.14 -12.16
N VAL A 154 -3.37 -22.84 -12.43
CA VAL A 154 -3.95 -22.29 -13.65
C VAL A 154 -2.92 -21.92 -14.73
N THR A 155 -1.61 -22.07 -14.43
CA THR A 155 -0.52 -21.78 -15.39
C THR A 155 -0.44 -22.75 -16.58
N THR A 156 -1.19 -23.85 -16.52
CA THR A 156 -1.20 -24.90 -17.56
C THR A 156 -1.73 -24.40 -18.91
N ARG A 157 -2.56 -23.35 -18.90
CA ARG A 157 -3.09 -22.71 -20.12
C ARG A 157 -2.18 -21.56 -20.54
N LYS A 158 -1.62 -21.68 -21.75
CA LYS A 158 -0.72 -20.70 -22.35
C LYS A 158 -1.41 -19.90 -23.48
N PRO A 159 -1.02 -18.62 -23.70
CA PRO A 159 -0.07 -17.87 -22.88
C PRO A 159 -0.71 -17.40 -21.57
N PHE A 160 0.10 -17.30 -20.52
CA PHE A 160 -0.28 -16.90 -19.16
C PHE A 160 0.40 -15.58 -18.79
N GLY A 161 -0.38 -14.61 -18.34
CA GLY A 161 0.11 -13.31 -17.91
C GLY A 161 -0.39 -12.91 -16.53
N ILE A 162 0.23 -11.85 -16.00
CA ILE A 162 -0.12 -11.23 -14.72
C ILE A 162 -0.58 -9.80 -14.99
N PHE A 163 -1.69 -9.39 -14.37
CA PHE A 163 -2.17 -8.01 -14.43
C PHE A 163 -1.52 -7.15 -13.33
N GLY A 164 -0.89 -6.06 -13.73
CA GLY A 164 -0.13 -5.15 -12.90
C GLY A 164 1.38 -5.43 -12.93
N THR A 165 2.16 -4.37 -13.08
CA THR A 165 3.64 -4.41 -13.02
C THR A 165 4.21 -3.90 -11.69
N SER A 166 3.35 -3.59 -10.73
CA SER A 166 3.71 -3.15 -9.38
C SER A 166 3.81 -4.32 -8.39
N ILE A 167 3.88 -4.00 -7.10
CA ILE A 167 4.13 -4.89 -5.95
C ILE A 167 3.45 -6.27 -6.09
N ASN A 168 2.12 -6.31 -6.21
CA ASN A 168 1.39 -7.58 -6.22
C ASN A 168 1.73 -8.45 -7.43
N GLY A 169 1.89 -7.82 -8.61
CA GLY A 169 2.24 -8.52 -9.84
C GLY A 169 3.69 -9.01 -9.84
N VAL A 170 4.61 -8.21 -9.29
CA VAL A 170 6.02 -8.58 -9.12
C VAL A 170 6.17 -9.72 -8.12
N TRP A 171 5.46 -9.69 -7.00
CA TRP A 171 5.45 -10.80 -6.06
C TRP A 171 4.95 -12.09 -6.72
N LEU A 172 3.80 -12.04 -7.39
CA LEU A 172 3.24 -13.22 -8.05
C LEU A 172 4.16 -13.73 -9.18
N TYR A 173 4.87 -12.83 -9.86
CA TYR A 173 5.89 -13.21 -10.82
C TYR A 173 7.02 -14.00 -10.14
N GLY A 174 7.55 -13.54 -8.99
CA GLY A 174 8.57 -14.26 -8.25
C GLY A 174 8.14 -15.67 -7.82
N GLU A 175 6.84 -15.88 -7.56
CA GLU A 175 6.29 -17.19 -7.20
C GLU A 175 6.12 -18.16 -8.38
N LEU A 176 6.12 -17.65 -9.62
CA LEU A 176 5.76 -18.38 -10.84
C LEU A 176 6.82 -18.37 -11.94
N GLU A 177 7.74 -17.40 -11.95
CA GLU A 177 8.75 -17.00 -12.95
C GLU A 177 8.68 -17.68 -14.32
N THR A 178 9.07 -18.96 -14.39
CA THR A 178 9.13 -19.76 -15.62
C THR A 178 7.78 -19.98 -16.29
N HIS A 179 6.68 -19.71 -15.58
CA HIS A 179 5.31 -19.90 -16.04
C HIS A 179 4.65 -18.60 -16.54
N VAL A 180 5.30 -17.44 -16.41
CA VAL A 180 4.74 -16.14 -16.82
C VAL A 180 5.32 -15.71 -18.16
N ASP A 181 4.44 -15.50 -19.14
CA ASP A 181 4.82 -15.14 -20.51
C ASP A 181 4.78 -13.61 -20.74
N PHE A 182 3.89 -12.89 -20.05
CA PHE A 182 3.72 -11.45 -20.21
C PHE A 182 3.09 -10.78 -18.97
N PHE A 183 3.14 -9.44 -18.93
CA PHE A 183 2.39 -8.61 -18.00
C PHE A 183 1.32 -7.80 -18.74
N VAL A 184 0.32 -7.34 -18.00
CA VAL A 184 -0.71 -6.41 -18.47
C VAL A 184 -0.71 -5.19 -17.57
N ASP A 185 -0.66 -3.99 -18.11
CA ASP A 185 -0.75 -2.76 -17.32
C ASP A 185 -1.62 -1.71 -18.02
N GLU A 186 -2.35 -0.91 -17.24
CA GLU A 186 -3.19 0.17 -17.78
C GLU A 186 -2.40 1.48 -17.97
N ASP A 187 -1.27 1.64 -17.27
CA ASP A 187 -0.43 2.83 -17.39
C ASP A 187 0.27 2.86 -18.76
N PRO A 188 -0.04 3.83 -19.65
CA PRO A 188 0.59 3.95 -20.95
C PRO A 188 2.11 4.09 -20.87
N ALA A 189 2.66 4.62 -19.77
CA ALA A 189 4.10 4.73 -19.59
C ALA A 189 4.78 3.37 -19.44
N ARG A 190 4.06 2.34 -18.97
CA ARG A 190 4.55 0.96 -18.78
C ARG A 190 4.40 0.09 -20.03
N VAL A 191 3.52 0.48 -20.94
CA VAL A 191 3.24 -0.26 -22.18
C VAL A 191 4.48 -0.33 -23.05
N ASP A 192 4.67 -1.46 -23.72
CA ASP A 192 5.82 -1.75 -24.58
C ASP A 192 7.19 -1.79 -23.90
N GLN A 193 7.22 -1.61 -22.58
CA GLN A 193 8.38 -1.91 -21.76
C GLN A 193 8.50 -3.42 -21.53
N LYS A 194 9.66 -3.83 -21.04
CA LYS A 194 9.89 -5.18 -20.54
C LYS A 194 10.08 -5.16 -19.03
N VAL A 195 9.28 -5.95 -18.33
CA VAL A 195 9.45 -6.22 -16.90
C VAL A 195 9.97 -7.64 -16.77
N PHE A 196 11.14 -7.80 -16.14
CA PHE A 196 11.88 -9.09 -16.08
C PHE A 196 12.06 -9.77 -17.44
N GLY A 197 12.23 -8.98 -18.51
CA GLY A 197 12.36 -9.47 -19.87
C GLY A 197 11.05 -9.94 -20.53
N ARG A 198 9.90 -9.81 -19.86
CA ARG A 198 8.56 -10.12 -20.37
C ARG A 198 7.88 -8.85 -20.90
N GLN A 199 7.15 -8.98 -22.00
CA GLN A 199 6.41 -7.87 -22.61
C GLN A 199 5.29 -7.38 -21.67
N VAL A 200 5.08 -6.06 -21.61
CA VAL A 200 3.91 -5.45 -20.98
C VAL A 200 2.90 -5.03 -22.04
N PHE A 201 1.69 -5.58 -21.97
CA PHE A 201 0.56 -5.25 -22.85
C PHE A 201 -0.40 -4.27 -22.17
N THR A 202 -1.11 -3.48 -22.96
CA THR A 202 -2.39 -2.90 -22.51
C THR A 202 -3.45 -3.99 -22.42
N PRO A 203 -4.54 -3.80 -21.66
CA PRO A 203 -5.66 -4.74 -21.68
C PRO A 203 -6.18 -5.05 -23.09
N GLN A 204 -6.21 -4.05 -23.98
CA GLN A 204 -6.70 -4.19 -25.36
C GLN A 204 -5.75 -4.96 -26.29
N SER A 205 -4.47 -5.06 -25.94
CA SER A 205 -3.45 -5.77 -26.72
C SER A 205 -3.10 -7.15 -26.17
N VAL A 206 -3.81 -7.60 -25.12
CA VAL A 206 -3.67 -8.96 -24.59
C VAL A 206 -3.93 -9.98 -25.69
N PRO A 207 -3.08 -11.01 -25.85
CA PRO A 207 -3.29 -12.06 -26.86
C PRO A 207 -4.66 -12.74 -26.68
N PRO A 208 -5.42 -12.99 -27.77
CA PRO A 208 -6.72 -13.64 -27.68
C PRO A 208 -6.65 -14.99 -26.96
N ARG A 209 -7.63 -15.26 -26.09
CA ARG A 209 -7.79 -16.49 -25.30
C ARG A 209 -6.68 -16.75 -24.27
N ALA A 210 -5.78 -15.79 -24.04
CA ALA A 210 -4.76 -15.87 -23.00
C ALA A 210 -5.40 -15.95 -21.61
N SER A 211 -4.68 -16.55 -20.66
CA SER A 211 -5.03 -16.50 -19.24
C SER A 211 -4.32 -15.32 -18.59
N VAL A 212 -5.05 -14.47 -17.88
CA VAL A 212 -4.45 -13.34 -17.15
C VAL A 212 -4.89 -13.39 -15.70
N TYR A 213 -3.94 -13.55 -14.78
CA TYR A 213 -4.20 -13.55 -13.34
C TYR A 213 -4.30 -12.13 -12.79
N LEU A 214 -5.28 -11.90 -11.93
CA LEU A 214 -5.54 -10.61 -11.28
C LEU A 214 -5.06 -10.67 -9.81
N PRO A 215 -3.82 -10.30 -9.48
CA PRO A 215 -3.25 -10.38 -8.12
C PRO A 215 -3.77 -9.24 -7.23
N PHE A 216 -5.09 -9.18 -7.00
CA PHE A 216 -5.75 -8.20 -6.14
C PHE A 216 -6.72 -8.93 -5.19
N PRO A 217 -7.11 -8.33 -4.06
CA PRO A 217 -8.23 -8.85 -3.29
C PRO A 217 -9.43 -9.14 -4.19
N GLU A 218 -10.12 -10.25 -3.92
CA GLU A 218 -11.16 -10.80 -4.78
C GLU A 218 -12.21 -9.76 -5.26
N PRO A 219 -12.74 -8.85 -4.41
CA PRO A 219 -13.73 -7.88 -4.87
C PRO A 219 -13.19 -6.91 -5.92
N ILE A 220 -11.89 -6.56 -5.83
CA ILE A 220 -11.21 -5.67 -6.77
C ILE A 220 -10.93 -6.42 -8.07
N ALA A 221 -10.36 -7.63 -7.96
CA ALA A 221 -10.13 -8.50 -9.11
C ALA A 221 -11.43 -8.75 -9.90
N ARG A 222 -12.55 -8.99 -9.20
CA ARG A 222 -13.87 -9.15 -9.83
C ARG A 222 -14.33 -7.90 -10.56
N LYS A 223 -14.20 -6.71 -9.95
CA LYS A 223 -14.54 -5.43 -10.62
C LYS A 223 -13.71 -5.24 -11.91
N ILE A 224 -12.42 -5.53 -11.87
CA ILE A 224 -11.52 -5.45 -13.03
C ILE A 224 -11.94 -6.48 -14.10
N ALA A 225 -12.17 -7.74 -13.73
CA ALA A 225 -12.61 -8.79 -14.65
C ALA A 225 -13.93 -8.42 -15.36
N ILE A 226 -14.89 -7.83 -14.63
CA ILE A 226 -16.15 -7.34 -15.21
C ILE A 226 -15.89 -6.20 -16.20
N LYS A 227 -15.09 -5.19 -15.80
CA LYS A 227 -14.70 -4.05 -16.66
C LYS A 227 -14.08 -4.54 -17.98
N LEU A 228 -13.26 -5.58 -17.92
CA LEU A 228 -12.49 -6.11 -19.06
C LEU A 228 -13.17 -7.31 -19.76
N SER A 229 -14.41 -7.66 -19.39
CA SER A 229 -15.13 -8.82 -19.92
C SER A 229 -15.39 -8.79 -21.44
N HIS A 230 -15.27 -7.62 -22.07
CA HIS A 230 -15.41 -7.44 -23.51
C HIS A 230 -14.14 -7.84 -24.30
N ILE A 231 -13.01 -8.07 -23.62
CA ILE A 231 -11.74 -8.52 -24.20
C ILE A 231 -11.72 -10.06 -24.19
N ASP A 232 -11.33 -10.69 -25.31
CA ASP A 232 -11.18 -12.15 -25.43
C ASP A 232 -9.95 -12.64 -24.65
N ALA A 233 -10.05 -12.65 -23.32
CA ALA A 233 -9.07 -13.20 -22.40
C ALA A 233 -9.77 -13.87 -21.22
N ASN A 234 -9.13 -14.88 -20.65
CA ASN A 234 -9.56 -15.54 -19.44
C ASN A 234 -9.00 -14.79 -18.21
N TRP A 235 -9.79 -13.86 -17.66
CA TRP A 235 -9.46 -13.08 -16.47
C TRP A 235 -9.66 -13.91 -15.20
N ILE A 236 -8.55 -14.31 -14.56
CA ILE A 236 -8.55 -15.22 -13.43
C ILE A 236 -8.60 -14.42 -12.12
N ILE A 237 -9.68 -14.61 -11.37
CA ILE A 237 -9.92 -14.00 -10.06
C ILE A 237 -9.31 -14.92 -8.99
N PRO A 238 -8.58 -14.38 -8.00
CA PRO A 238 -8.02 -15.16 -6.90
C PRO A 238 -9.09 -15.68 -5.93
N PRO A 239 -8.76 -16.62 -5.04
CA PRO A 239 -9.65 -17.05 -3.97
C PRO A 239 -10.12 -15.87 -3.11
N ALA A 240 -11.35 -15.92 -2.61
CA ALA A 240 -11.88 -14.90 -1.71
C ALA A 240 -11.06 -14.86 -0.41
N PHE A 241 -10.77 -13.65 0.07
CA PHE A 241 -10.31 -13.39 1.42
C PHE A 241 -11.55 -13.17 2.28
N LEU A 242 -11.69 -13.92 3.38
CA LEU A 242 -12.86 -13.87 4.26
C LEU A 242 -12.71 -12.78 5.31
#